data_AF-A0A4Q8LQ42-F1
#
_entry.id   AF-A0A4Q8LQ42-F1
#
_cell.length_a   1.000
_cell.length_b   1.000
_cell.length_c   1.000
_cell.angle_alpha   90.00
_cell.angle_beta   90.00
_cell.angle_gamma   90.00
#
_symmetry.space_group_name_H-M   'P 1'
#
loop_
_entity.id
_entity.type
_entity.pdbx_description
1 polymer ?
#
loop_
_entity_poly.entity_id
_entity_poly.type
_entity_poly.pdbx_seq_one_letter_code
_entity_poly.pdbx_strand_id
1 'polypeptide(L)'
;MAKLYFYYSAMNAGKTTTLLQSAHNYRERGMRVLILTPRLDDRAGTGVVASRIGLRAEGRAFTAEDDLLAVVDADIAAHGALHCVLVDEAQFLSRAQVWQLSEVVDQRRIPVLCYGLRTDFRGELFEGSQALLAWADELSEIKTICHTGAKATMTVRVDDQGRVVQDGPQVEIGGNESYVSVSRAEYKRITRGESSMQPLQAPLPLPE
;
A
#
# COMPACT_ATOMS: atom_id res chain seq x y z
N MET A 1 4.65 -15.81 -18.04
CA MET A 1 3.41 -16.16 -17.32
C MET A 1 3.01 -14.94 -16.51
N ALA A 2 1.72 -14.62 -16.41
CA ALA A 2 1.26 -13.60 -15.48
C ALA A 2 1.61 -14.03 -14.05
N LYS A 3 1.75 -13.06 -13.15
CA LYS A 3 2.15 -13.29 -11.76
C LYS A 3 1.37 -12.37 -10.83
N LEU A 4 1.19 -12.82 -9.60
CA LEU A 4 0.75 -12.01 -8.48
C LEU A 4 1.98 -11.42 -7.78
N TYR A 5 2.08 -10.09 -7.76
CA TYR A 5 3.16 -9.36 -7.12
C TYR A 5 2.69 -8.70 -5.83
N PHE A 6 3.49 -8.79 -4.77
CA PHE A 6 3.31 -7.97 -3.58
C PHE A 6 4.49 -7.02 -3.38
N TYR A 7 4.24 -5.74 -3.65
CA TYR A 7 5.12 -4.62 -3.32
C TYR A 7 4.78 -4.12 -1.92
N TYR A 8 5.57 -4.54 -0.93
CA TYR A 8 5.33 -4.19 0.47
C TYR A 8 6.33 -3.14 0.97
N SER A 9 5.91 -2.36 1.96
CA SER A 9 6.80 -1.42 2.64
C SER A 9 6.33 -1.08 4.04
N ALA A 10 7.17 -0.35 4.79
CA ALA A 10 6.69 0.50 5.88
C ALA A 10 5.95 1.73 5.31
N MET A 11 5.28 2.52 6.15
CA MET A 11 4.67 3.78 5.68
C MET A 11 5.70 4.73 5.04
N ASN A 12 5.22 5.67 4.22
CA ASN A 12 6.06 6.74 3.64
C ASN A 12 7.22 6.25 2.75
N ALA A 13 7.07 5.11 2.08
CA ALA A 13 8.08 4.58 1.14
C ALA A 13 7.79 4.88 -0.35
N GLY A 14 6.72 5.62 -0.67
CA GLY A 14 6.38 5.93 -2.07
C GLY A 14 5.64 4.80 -2.81
N LYS A 15 4.86 3.97 -2.10
CA LYS A 15 4.04 2.89 -2.68
C LYS A 15 3.14 3.40 -3.82
N THR A 16 2.26 4.35 -3.53
CA THR A 16 1.33 4.93 -4.51
C THR A 16 2.06 5.60 -5.67
N THR A 17 3.21 6.24 -5.43
CA THR A 17 4.05 6.77 -6.52
C THR A 17 4.51 5.67 -7.46
N THR A 18 5.01 4.55 -6.91
CA THR A 18 5.50 3.40 -7.69
C THR A 18 4.36 2.73 -8.47
N LEU A 19 3.17 2.62 -7.87
CA LEU A 19 1.96 2.15 -8.51
C LEU A 19 1.60 3.03 -9.72
N LEU A 20 1.52 4.36 -9.51
CA LEU A 20 1.14 5.31 -10.55
C LEU A 20 2.18 5.38 -11.67
N GLN A 21 3.47 5.25 -11.36
CA GLN A 21 4.52 5.12 -12.36
C GLN A 21 4.33 3.84 -13.19
N SER A 22 3.99 2.72 -12.55
CA SER A 22 3.71 1.47 -13.27
C SER A 22 2.49 1.61 -14.18
N ALA A 23 1.40 2.23 -13.69
CA ALA A 23 0.21 2.55 -14.48
C ALA A 23 0.55 3.41 -15.70
N HIS A 24 1.39 4.42 -15.53
CA HIS A 24 1.87 5.28 -16.61
C HIS A 24 2.63 4.49 -17.67
N ASN A 25 3.59 3.65 -17.27
CA ASN A 25 4.39 2.84 -18.20
C ASN A 25 3.54 1.90 -19.08
N TYR A 26 2.49 1.29 -18.51
CA TYR A 26 1.53 0.49 -19.31
C TYR A 26 0.78 1.37 -20.32
N ARG A 27 0.25 2.52 -19.86
CA ARG A 27 -0.52 3.44 -20.71
C ARG A 27 0.30 4.02 -21.85
N GLU A 28 1.57 4.35 -21.63
CA GLU A 28 2.50 4.81 -22.67
C GLU A 28 2.68 3.80 -23.81
N ARG A 29 2.45 2.51 -23.54
CA ARG A 29 2.50 1.43 -24.54
C ARG A 29 1.13 1.11 -25.14
N GLY A 30 0.11 1.91 -24.88
CA GLY A 30 -1.27 1.65 -25.32
C GLY A 30 -1.96 0.51 -24.56
N MET A 31 -1.41 0.09 -23.42
CA MET A 31 -1.97 -0.99 -22.61
C MET A 31 -2.91 -0.45 -21.53
N ARG A 32 -4.06 -1.11 -21.38
CA ARG A 32 -5.09 -0.75 -20.39
C ARG A 32 -4.78 -1.36 -19.02
N VAL A 33 -5.01 -0.57 -17.97
CA VAL A 33 -4.85 -0.98 -16.56
C VAL A 33 -6.12 -0.66 -15.77
N LEU A 34 -6.41 -1.50 -14.77
CA LEU A 34 -7.46 -1.28 -13.78
C LEU A 34 -6.78 -1.02 -12.44
N ILE A 35 -7.02 0.16 -11.86
CA ILE A 35 -6.53 0.50 -10.53
C ILE A 35 -7.66 0.24 -9.54
N LEU A 36 -7.40 -0.58 -8.53
CA LEU A 36 -8.29 -0.86 -7.40
C LEU A 36 -7.77 -0.14 -6.16
N THR A 37 -8.68 0.47 -5.40
CA THR A 37 -8.38 1.14 -4.13
C THR A 37 -9.50 0.85 -3.14
N PRO A 38 -9.22 0.64 -1.84
CA PRO A 38 -10.29 0.33 -0.90
C PRO A 38 -11.15 1.59 -0.65
N ARG A 39 -12.47 1.43 -0.54
CA ARG A 39 -13.44 2.55 -0.35
C ARG A 39 -13.19 3.34 0.93
N LEU A 40 -12.62 2.70 1.94
CA LEU A 40 -12.20 3.32 3.20
C LEU A 40 -11.05 4.33 3.02
N ASP A 41 -10.30 4.27 1.91
CA ASP A 41 -9.30 5.28 1.59
C ASP A 41 -9.94 6.45 0.83
N ASP A 42 -10.45 7.43 1.57
CA ASP A 42 -11.05 8.65 1.04
C ASP A 42 -10.09 9.85 1.02
N ARG A 43 -8.80 9.64 1.34
CA ARG A 43 -7.79 10.71 1.49
C ARG A 43 -7.66 11.61 0.25
N ALA A 44 -8.00 11.09 -0.93
CA ALA A 44 -7.96 11.83 -2.19
C ALA A 44 -9.34 12.05 -2.84
N GLY A 45 -10.41 11.63 -2.16
CA GLY A 45 -11.76 11.44 -2.71
C GLY A 45 -12.03 9.99 -3.12
N THR A 46 -13.29 9.56 -3.03
CA THR A 46 -13.71 8.19 -3.38
C THR A 46 -13.33 7.86 -4.83
N GLY A 47 -12.56 6.79 -5.04
CA GLY A 47 -12.16 6.35 -6.39
C GLY A 47 -11.01 7.15 -7.00
N VAL A 48 -10.23 7.87 -6.18
CA VAL A 48 -9.00 8.54 -6.63
C VAL A 48 -7.81 7.96 -5.89
N VAL A 49 -6.79 7.57 -6.63
CA VAL A 49 -5.48 7.18 -6.07
C VAL A 49 -4.53 8.35 -6.23
N ALA A 50 -3.96 8.83 -5.12
CA ALA A 50 -3.08 9.99 -5.12
C ALA A 50 -1.79 9.73 -4.32
N SER A 51 -0.65 10.05 -4.93
CA SER A 51 0.64 10.03 -4.26
C SER A 51 0.91 11.34 -3.51
N ARG A 52 1.83 11.30 -2.54
CA ARG A 52 2.27 12.50 -1.80
C ARG A 52 3.08 13.49 -2.63
N ILE A 53 3.58 13.08 -3.79
CA ILE A 53 4.33 13.96 -4.71
C ILE A 53 3.43 14.54 -5.81
N GLY A 54 2.10 14.46 -5.67
CA GLY A 54 1.14 15.11 -6.55
C GLY A 54 0.67 14.28 -7.74
N LEU A 55 1.20 13.09 -7.99
CA LEU A 55 0.66 12.19 -9.01
C LEU A 55 -0.72 11.66 -8.61
N ARG A 56 -1.64 11.57 -9.57
CA ARG A 56 -3.02 11.11 -9.37
C ARG A 56 -3.51 10.25 -10.54
N ALA A 57 -4.39 9.28 -10.26
CA ALA A 57 -5.16 8.58 -11.27
C ALA A 57 -6.53 8.16 -10.73
N GLU A 58 -7.48 7.96 -11.63
CA GLU A 58 -8.76 7.33 -11.31
C GLU A 58 -8.55 5.86 -10.94
N GLY A 59 -9.25 5.42 -9.90
CA GLY A 59 -9.29 4.05 -9.43
C GLY A 59 -10.71 3.62 -9.11
N ARG A 60 -10.97 2.32 -9.20
CA ARG A 60 -12.24 1.73 -8.78
C ARG A 60 -12.16 1.41 -7.30
N ALA A 61 -13.06 2.03 -6.53
CA ALA A 61 -13.21 1.72 -5.12
C ALA A 61 -13.75 0.28 -4.92
N PHE A 62 -13.20 -0.47 -3.97
CA PHE A 62 -13.71 -1.78 -3.53
C PHE A 62 -13.99 -1.82 -2.02
N THR A 63 -14.83 -2.76 -1.62
CA THR A 63 -15.26 -3.04 -0.24
C THR A 63 -14.90 -4.46 0.14
N ALA A 64 -15.00 -4.83 1.42
CA ALA A 64 -14.69 -6.20 1.85
C ALA A 64 -15.65 -7.24 1.25
N GLU A 65 -16.84 -6.80 0.83
CA GLU A 65 -17.89 -7.63 0.26
C GLU A 65 -17.77 -7.82 -1.27
N ASP A 66 -16.93 -7.02 -1.94
CA ASP A 66 -16.77 -7.10 -3.39
C ASP A 66 -16.00 -8.37 -3.79
N ASP A 67 -16.50 -9.04 -4.83
CA ASP A 67 -15.77 -10.07 -5.56
C ASP A 67 -14.87 -9.42 -6.61
N LEU A 68 -13.56 -9.43 -6.35
CA LEU A 68 -12.59 -8.74 -7.20
C LEU A 68 -12.39 -9.43 -8.56
N LEU A 69 -12.61 -10.74 -8.66
CA LEU A 69 -12.55 -11.44 -9.93
C LEU A 69 -13.74 -11.00 -10.81
N ALA A 70 -14.94 -10.96 -10.24
CA ALA A 70 -16.13 -10.49 -10.95
C ALA A 70 -16.02 -9.02 -11.37
N VAL A 71 -15.40 -8.18 -10.52
CA VAL A 71 -15.10 -6.78 -10.86
C VAL A 71 -14.17 -6.68 -12.08
N VAL A 72 -13.10 -7.48 -12.12
CA VAL A 72 -12.17 -7.51 -13.24
C VAL A 72 -12.85 -8.01 -14.51
N ASP A 73 -13.67 -9.06 -14.42
CA ASP A 73 -14.41 -9.59 -15.57
C ASP A 73 -15.39 -8.57 -16.15
N ALA A 74 -16.10 -7.83 -15.29
CA ALA A 74 -17.00 -6.77 -15.72
C ALA A 74 -16.26 -5.63 -16.44
N ASP A 75 -15.08 -5.23 -15.94
CA ASP A 75 -14.23 -4.22 -16.59
C ASP A 75 -13.75 -4.68 -17.98
N ILE A 76 -13.34 -5.95 -18.11
CA ILE A 76 -12.95 -6.54 -19.39
C ILE A 76 -14.14 -6.55 -20.36
N ALA A 77 -15.32 -6.97 -19.91
CA ALA A 77 -16.51 -7.01 -20.74
C ALA A 77 -16.94 -5.62 -21.24
N ALA A 78 -16.83 -4.59 -20.39
CA ALA A 78 -17.23 -3.22 -20.72
C ALA A 78 -16.22 -2.48 -21.61
N HIS A 79 -14.92 -2.74 -21.45
CA HIS A 79 -13.87 -1.89 -22.02
C HIS A 79 -12.85 -2.65 -22.89
N GLY A 80 -12.96 -3.98 -23.01
CA GLY A 80 -12.08 -4.84 -23.82
C GLY A 80 -10.86 -5.37 -23.07
N ALA A 81 -9.78 -5.67 -23.80
CA ALA A 81 -8.58 -6.30 -23.24
C ALA A 81 -7.90 -5.49 -22.12
N LEU A 82 -7.78 -6.10 -20.94
CA LEU A 82 -7.09 -5.56 -19.78
C LEU A 82 -5.69 -6.19 -19.66
N HIS A 83 -4.67 -5.38 -19.35
CA HIS A 83 -3.27 -5.83 -19.39
C HIS A 83 -2.61 -5.90 -18.01
N CYS A 84 -3.19 -5.24 -17.00
CA CYS A 84 -2.68 -5.23 -15.64
C CYS A 84 -3.75 -4.78 -14.66
N VAL A 85 -3.80 -5.41 -13.49
CA VAL A 85 -4.54 -4.93 -12.33
C VAL A 85 -3.53 -4.39 -11.31
N LEU A 86 -3.78 -3.18 -10.83
CA LEU A 86 -2.96 -2.49 -9.83
C LEU A 86 -3.82 -2.29 -8.59
N VAL A 87 -3.37 -2.73 -7.42
CA VAL A 87 -4.14 -2.58 -6.16
C VAL A 87 -3.36 -1.68 -5.21
N ASP A 88 -3.91 -0.51 -4.88
CA ASP A 88 -3.36 0.35 -3.83
C ASP A 88 -3.89 -0.05 -2.45
N GLU A 89 -3.11 0.27 -1.42
CA GLU A 89 -3.40 -0.04 -0.01
C GLU A 89 -3.88 -1.49 0.22
N ALA A 90 -3.20 -2.44 -0.44
CA ALA A 90 -3.54 -3.86 -0.49
C ALA A 90 -3.58 -4.56 0.88
N GLN A 91 -3.05 -3.94 1.93
CA GLN A 91 -3.20 -4.45 3.30
C GLN A 91 -4.67 -4.53 3.76
N PHE A 92 -5.57 -3.77 3.12
CA PHE A 92 -7.01 -3.76 3.41
C PHE A 92 -7.81 -4.81 2.65
N LEU A 93 -7.15 -5.63 1.82
CA LEU A 93 -7.79 -6.80 1.21
C LEU A 93 -8.14 -7.82 2.29
N SER A 94 -9.27 -8.50 2.13
CA SER A 94 -9.52 -9.74 2.86
C SER A 94 -8.70 -10.89 2.26
N ARG A 95 -8.52 -11.97 3.02
CA ARG A 95 -7.90 -13.20 2.50
C ARG A 95 -8.61 -13.73 1.26
N ALA A 96 -9.95 -13.66 1.23
CA ALA A 96 -10.75 -14.11 0.10
C ALA A 96 -10.48 -13.27 -1.16
N GLN A 97 -10.31 -11.95 -1.00
CA GLN A 97 -9.99 -11.07 -2.11
C GLN A 97 -8.59 -11.30 -2.66
N VAL A 98 -7.60 -11.61 -1.81
CA VAL A 98 -6.27 -12.01 -2.28
C VAL A 98 -6.36 -13.29 -3.12
N TRP A 99 -7.18 -14.26 -2.70
CA TRP A 99 -7.43 -15.47 -3.49
C TRP A 99 -8.08 -15.16 -4.84
N GLN A 100 -9.09 -14.29 -4.87
CA GLN A 100 -9.72 -13.87 -6.13
C GLN A 100 -8.72 -13.19 -7.07
N LEU A 101 -7.77 -12.42 -6.54
CA LEU A 101 -6.71 -11.82 -7.34
C LEU A 101 -5.71 -12.85 -7.91
N SER A 102 -5.43 -13.95 -7.22
CA SER A 102 -4.67 -15.05 -7.83
C SER A 102 -5.46 -15.74 -8.95
N GLU A 103 -6.78 -15.87 -8.82
CA GLU A 103 -7.63 -16.38 -9.92
C GLU A 103 -7.61 -15.47 -11.16
N VAL A 104 -7.49 -14.15 -11.00
CA VAL A 104 -7.28 -13.22 -12.12
C VAL A 104 -5.97 -13.56 -12.86
N VAL A 105 -4.90 -13.82 -12.12
CA VAL A 105 -3.60 -14.22 -12.68
C VAL A 105 -3.72 -15.54 -13.42
N ASP A 106 -4.28 -16.56 -12.79
CA ASP A 106 -4.30 -17.92 -13.31
C ASP A 106 -5.27 -18.08 -14.48
N GLN A 107 -6.49 -17.55 -14.33
CA GLN A 107 -7.54 -17.77 -15.31
C GLN A 107 -7.54 -16.74 -16.44
N ARG A 108 -7.21 -15.48 -16.17
CA ARG A 108 -7.21 -14.41 -17.20
C ARG A 108 -5.82 -14.13 -17.75
N ARG A 109 -4.76 -14.66 -17.13
CA ARG A 109 -3.36 -14.41 -17.51
C ARG A 109 -3.03 -12.92 -17.50
N ILE A 110 -3.63 -12.18 -16.57
CA ILE A 110 -3.40 -10.76 -16.35
C ILE A 110 -2.54 -10.60 -15.10
N PRO A 111 -1.38 -9.93 -15.14
CA PRO A 111 -0.59 -9.68 -13.95
C PRO A 111 -1.34 -8.77 -12.96
N VAL A 112 -1.20 -9.08 -11.67
CA VAL A 112 -1.78 -8.30 -10.57
C VAL A 112 -0.66 -7.79 -9.68
N LEU A 113 -0.55 -6.46 -9.53
CA LEU A 113 0.47 -5.83 -8.69
C LEU A 113 -0.20 -5.17 -7.49
N CYS A 114 0.01 -5.75 -6.32
CA CYS A 114 -0.53 -5.27 -5.05
C CYS A 114 0.51 -4.42 -4.31
N TYR A 115 0.12 -3.23 -3.89
CA TYR A 115 0.96 -2.29 -3.14
C TYR A 115 0.37 -2.10 -1.75
N GLY A 116 1.10 -2.47 -0.69
CA GLY A 116 0.52 -2.43 0.65
C GLY A 116 1.54 -2.34 1.78
N LEU A 117 1.04 -2.06 2.98
CA LEU A 117 1.84 -2.08 4.20
C LEU A 117 2.06 -3.51 4.67
N ARG A 118 3.28 -3.84 5.11
CA ARG A 118 3.55 -5.19 5.64
C ARG A 118 2.91 -5.40 7.02
N THR A 119 3.14 -4.48 7.94
CA THR A 119 2.73 -4.56 9.34
C THR A 119 2.09 -3.26 9.80
N ASP A 120 1.22 -3.35 10.80
CA ASP A 120 0.64 -2.20 11.50
C ASP A 120 1.64 -1.54 12.46
N PHE A 121 1.17 -0.55 13.23
CA PHE A 121 1.99 0.17 14.20
C PHE A 121 2.42 -0.67 15.42
N ARG A 122 1.74 -1.80 15.68
CA ARG A 122 2.09 -2.79 16.71
C ARG A 122 3.08 -3.83 16.19
N GLY A 123 3.39 -3.80 14.90
CA GLY A 123 4.28 -4.76 14.26
C GLY A 123 3.56 -6.05 13.83
N GLU A 124 2.23 -6.09 13.90
CA GLU A 124 1.42 -7.22 13.48
C GLU A 124 1.10 -7.14 11.99
N LEU A 125 0.99 -8.29 11.31
CA LEU A 125 0.60 -8.32 9.90
C LEU A 125 -0.86 -7.87 9.75
N PHE A 126 -1.14 -7.17 8.64
CA PHE A 126 -2.51 -7.02 8.17
C PHE A 126 -3.00 -8.31 7.50
N GLU A 127 -4.30 -8.56 7.50
CA GLU A 127 -4.88 -9.77 6.90
C GLU A 127 -4.52 -9.92 5.41
N GLY A 128 -4.78 -8.88 4.60
CA GLY A 128 -4.44 -8.88 3.18
C GLY A 128 -2.94 -9.07 2.95
N SER A 129 -2.10 -8.42 3.75
CA SER A 129 -0.66 -8.57 3.68
C SER A 129 -0.18 -9.96 4.07
N GLN A 130 -0.81 -10.59 5.07
CA GLN A 130 -0.50 -11.95 5.48
C GLN A 130 -0.80 -12.94 4.33
N ALA A 131 -1.95 -12.79 3.67
CA ALA A 131 -2.32 -13.62 2.52
C ALA A 131 -1.39 -13.37 1.33
N LEU A 132 -1.08 -12.11 1.01
CA LEU A 132 -0.17 -11.76 -0.08
C LEU A 132 1.26 -12.28 0.16
N LEU A 133 1.78 -12.20 1.38
CA LEU A 133 3.08 -12.80 1.72
C LEU A 133 3.11 -14.32 1.56
N ALA A 134 1.96 -14.98 1.71
CA ALA A 134 1.85 -16.43 1.60
C ALA A 134 1.67 -16.91 0.15
N TRP A 135 1.01 -16.12 -0.69
CA TRP A 135 0.52 -16.58 -2.00
C TRP A 135 1.06 -15.83 -3.22
N ALA A 136 1.63 -14.63 -3.05
CA ALA A 136 2.20 -13.91 -4.19
C ALA A 136 3.41 -14.67 -4.76
N ASP A 137 3.53 -14.69 -6.09
CA ASP A 137 4.67 -15.27 -6.80
C ASP A 137 5.96 -14.48 -6.56
N GLU A 138 5.83 -13.16 -6.39
CA GLU A 138 6.95 -12.23 -6.28
C GLU A 138 6.73 -11.25 -5.13
N LEU A 139 7.73 -11.16 -4.25
CA LEU A 139 7.74 -10.26 -3.11
C LEU A 139 8.83 -9.20 -3.31
N SER A 140 8.44 -7.92 -3.28
CA SER A 140 9.36 -6.80 -3.47
C SER A 140 9.19 -5.76 -2.37
N GLU A 141 10.29 -5.44 -1.67
CA GLU A 141 10.28 -4.41 -0.63
C GLU A 141 10.58 -3.04 -1.23
N ILE A 142 9.62 -2.11 -1.13
CA ILE A 142 9.87 -0.68 -1.39
C ILE A 142 10.49 -0.09 -0.12
N LYS A 143 11.76 0.31 -0.21
CA LYS A 143 12.57 0.72 0.94
C LYS A 143 12.31 2.18 1.31
N THR A 144 12.38 2.47 2.60
CA THR A 144 12.44 3.83 3.13
C THR A 144 13.46 3.91 4.27
N ILE A 145 13.71 5.12 4.76
CA ILE A 145 14.85 5.42 5.64
C ILE A 145 14.31 5.84 7.02
N CYS A 146 14.89 5.27 8.07
CA CYS A 146 14.67 5.69 9.44
C CYS A 146 15.49 6.95 9.72
N HIS A 147 15.07 7.80 10.66
CA HIS A 147 15.84 8.97 11.10
C HIS A 147 17.27 8.62 11.57
N THR A 148 17.51 7.36 11.98
CA THR A 148 18.84 6.84 12.32
C THR A 148 19.76 6.61 11.11
N GLY A 149 19.27 6.80 9.88
CA GLY A 149 19.95 6.46 8.63
C GLY A 149 19.83 4.98 8.23
N ALA A 150 19.37 4.11 9.12
CA ALA A 150 19.14 2.71 8.82
C ALA A 150 17.87 2.48 7.97
N LYS A 151 17.78 1.32 7.30
CA LYS A 151 16.56 0.91 6.58
C LYS A 151 15.38 0.83 7.56
N ALA A 152 14.30 1.55 7.23
CA ALA A 152 13.06 1.46 7.98
C ALA A 152 12.23 0.25 7.52
N THR A 153 11.70 -0.50 8.49
CA THR A 153 10.95 -1.75 8.27
C THR A 153 9.74 -1.89 9.19
N MET A 154 9.58 -0.95 10.13
CA MET A 154 8.50 -0.87 11.10
C MET A 154 7.84 0.50 10.99
N THR A 155 6.60 0.60 11.48
CA THR A 155 5.88 1.86 11.59
C THR A 155 5.50 2.09 13.04
N VAL A 156 5.65 3.32 13.51
CA VAL A 156 5.25 3.78 14.85
C VAL A 156 4.11 4.76 14.68
N ARG A 157 3.08 4.65 15.55
CA ARG A 157 2.03 5.66 15.67
C ARG A 157 2.38 6.65 16.79
N VAL A 158 2.21 7.93 16.56
CA VAL A 158 2.40 9.04 17.51
C VAL A 158 1.12 9.86 17.63
N ASP A 159 0.76 10.27 18.84
CA ASP A 159 -0.38 11.17 19.07
C ASP A 159 0.00 12.64 18.79
N ASP A 160 -0.97 13.54 18.90
CA ASP A 160 -0.78 14.99 18.70
C ASP A 160 0.25 15.62 19.66
N GLN A 161 0.60 14.91 20.74
CA GLN A 161 1.60 15.32 21.72
C GLN A 161 2.97 14.70 21.45
N GLY A 162 3.13 13.98 20.33
CA GLY A 162 4.35 13.28 19.93
C GLY A 162 4.64 12.01 20.73
N ARG A 163 3.67 11.53 21.52
CA ARG A 163 3.83 10.32 22.34
C ARG A 163 3.49 9.10 21.53
N VAL A 164 4.26 8.04 21.74
CA VAL A 164 4.08 6.78 21.02
C VAL A 164 2.82 6.09 21.50
N VAL A 165 1.96 5.74 20.56
CA VAL A 165 0.74 5.00 20.81
C VAL A 165 1.02 3.52 20.56
N GLN A 166 0.90 2.70 21.61
CA GLN A 166 1.17 1.24 21.55
C GLN A 166 -0.08 0.38 21.44
N ASP A 167 -1.27 0.94 21.68
CA ASP A 167 -2.54 0.23 21.61
C ASP A 167 -3.62 1.08 20.93
N GLY A 168 -4.72 0.46 20.54
CA GLY A 168 -5.85 1.07 19.85
C GLY A 168 -6.17 0.39 18.52
N PRO A 169 -7.15 0.93 17.77
CA PRO A 169 -7.56 0.34 16.50
C PRO A 169 -6.39 0.32 15.51
N GLN A 170 -6.28 -0.78 14.76
CA GLN A 170 -5.24 -1.03 13.75
C GLN A 170 -5.25 0.01 12.61
N VAL A 171 -6.42 0.60 12.38
CA VAL A 171 -6.70 1.49 11.26
C VAL A 171 -7.25 2.80 11.81
N GLU A 172 -6.54 3.88 11.54
CA GLU A 172 -7.00 5.25 11.79
C GLU A 172 -6.69 6.07 10.54
N ILE A 173 -7.74 6.36 9.78
CA ILE A 173 -7.67 7.05 8.48
C ILE A 173 -7.94 8.53 8.76
N GLY A 174 -7.02 9.41 8.33
CA GLY A 174 -7.17 10.85 8.49
C GLY A 174 -6.11 11.55 9.33
N GLY A 175 -5.22 10.81 10.02
CA GLY A 175 -4.12 11.37 10.83
C GLY A 175 -2.73 11.12 10.24
N ASN A 176 -2.43 11.64 9.04
CA ASN A 176 -1.10 11.45 8.41
C ASN A 176 0.05 12.01 9.27
N GLU A 177 -0.23 12.87 10.24
CA GLU A 177 0.73 13.48 11.18
C GLU A 177 1.20 12.48 12.26
N SER A 178 0.59 11.31 12.32
CA SER A 178 0.74 10.36 13.41
C SER A 178 1.57 9.12 13.07
N TYR A 179 2.15 8.97 11.88
CA TYR A 179 2.86 7.73 11.53
C TYR A 179 4.27 7.95 11.00
N VAL A 180 5.23 7.24 11.61
CA VAL A 180 6.65 7.37 11.28
C VAL A 180 7.29 6.00 11.07
N SER A 181 8.04 5.88 9.98
CA SER A 181 8.76 4.65 9.64
C SER A 181 10.14 4.60 10.29
N VAL A 182 10.43 3.50 10.97
CA VAL A 182 11.67 3.32 11.74
C VAL A 182 12.31 1.95 11.48
N SER A 183 13.59 1.84 11.84
CA SER A 183 14.27 0.54 11.86
C SER A 183 13.71 -0.33 12.99
N ARG A 184 13.86 -1.65 12.89
CA ARG A 184 13.44 -2.57 13.98
C ARG A 184 14.15 -2.29 15.31
N ALA A 185 15.41 -1.87 15.26
CA ALA A 185 16.16 -1.54 16.47
C ALA A 185 15.58 -0.29 17.16
N GLU A 186 15.29 0.73 16.36
CA GLU A 186 14.70 1.97 16.86
C GLU A 186 13.27 1.76 17.33
N TYR A 187 12.47 0.95 16.62
CA TYR A 187 11.15 0.51 17.07
C TYR A 187 11.21 -0.05 18.50
N LYS A 188 12.14 -0.96 18.79
CA LYS A 188 12.30 -1.54 20.13
C LYS A 188 12.70 -0.52 21.19
N ARG A 189 13.61 0.41 20.87
CA ARG A 189 14.03 1.48 21.79
C ARG A 189 12.83 2.37 22.15
N ILE A 190 12.07 2.77 21.13
CA ILE A 190 10.85 3.55 21.28
C ILE A 190 9.83 2.81 22.15
N THR A 191 9.55 1.53 21.88
CA THR A 191 8.58 0.74 22.66
C THR A 191 8.99 0.60 24.14
N ARG A 192 10.29 0.60 24.43
CA ARG A 192 10.84 0.56 25.80
C ARG A 192 10.92 1.93 26.48
N GLY A 193 10.56 3.01 25.80
CA GLY A 193 10.71 4.38 26.31
C GLY A 193 12.15 4.90 26.35
N GLU A 194 13.09 4.23 25.66
CA GLU A 194 14.50 4.61 25.59
C GLU A 194 14.78 5.70 24.52
N SER A 195 13.77 6.03 23.72
CA SER A 195 13.85 7.01 22.63
C SER A 195 12.50 7.69 22.45
N SER A 196 12.52 9.00 22.23
CA SER A 196 11.35 9.81 21.90
C SER A 196 11.39 10.23 20.45
N MET A 197 10.24 10.20 19.78
CA MET A 197 10.13 10.71 18.41
C MET A 197 9.81 12.20 18.45
N GLN A 198 10.64 13.01 17.79
CA GLN A 198 10.23 14.36 17.42
C GLN A 198 9.28 14.27 16.21
N PRO A 199 8.32 15.21 16.05
CA PRO A 199 7.51 15.31 14.84
C PRO A 199 8.40 15.29 13.60
N LEU A 200 7.89 14.74 12.49
CA LEU A 200 8.58 14.64 11.20
C LEU A 200 9.40 15.93 10.94
N GLN A 201 10.73 15.80 10.88
CA GLN A 201 11.60 16.91 10.53
C GLN A 201 11.14 17.51 9.20
N ALA A 202 11.16 18.84 9.11
CA ALA A 202 10.83 19.53 7.86
C ALA A 202 11.72 18.98 6.73
N PRO A 203 11.14 18.60 5.58
CA PRO A 203 11.94 18.12 4.46
C PRO A 203 12.97 19.18 4.08
N LEU A 204 14.19 18.74 3.78
CA LEU A 204 15.17 19.62 3.17
C LEU A 204 14.61 20.11 1.82
N PRO A 205 14.81 21.40 1.47
CA PRO A 205 14.44 21.88 0.15
C PRO A 205 15.20 21.06 -0.90
N LEU A 206 14.53 20.75 -2.01
CA LEU A 206 15.22 20.20 -3.17
C LEU A 206 16.22 21.26 -3.66
N PRO A 207 17.47 20.90 -3.97
CA PRO A 207 18.38 21.82 -4.61
C PRO A 207 17.78 22.26 -5.95
N GLU A 208 17.89 23.57 -6.24
CA GLU A 208 17.52 24.17 -7.53
C GLU A 208 18.35 23.61 -8.70
#